data_AF-A0A166RLS0-F1
#
_entry.id   AF-A0A166RLS0-F1
#
_cell.length_a   1.000
_cell.length_b   1.000
_cell.length_c   1.000
_cell.angle_alpha   90.00
_cell.angle_beta   90.00
_cell.angle_gamma   90.00
#
_symmetry.space_group_name_H-M   'P 1'
#
loop_
_entity.id
_entity.type
_entity.pdbx_description
1 polymer ?
#
loop_
_entity_poly.entity_id
_entity_poly.type
_entity_poly.pdbx_seq_one_letter_code
_entity_poly.pdbx_strand_id
1 'polypeptide(L)'
;MAASVLNSPGRIFGRAHLQYEAYAVDQIVSVRTQCAKGDGKTDDTAALQAVFDAYAGCKIIFFDAWTYFVTSTQDPGRHADDRRGLASAPGDSGTLEISDIIFPTVGPPQALLCSSGGGWSRSRRAKLANQKQKRLAPLEGLITRCARTIKPIAIHFTNSSSGYFEGTWVWNAGHNLDGTTGHIQLSLFSGRRILSESAGSRACGGLYVENSLHIFIFGAGHYSFFMDYDWTCLTANNCQSEIISIDAASRVNLFCVATVATTNSLSIGGSPGIKAAGNVDRFQSTFTSWSSS
;
A
#
# COMPACT_ATOMS: atom_id res chain seq x y z
N MET A 1 -11.84 21.57 -1.67
CA MET A 1 -10.56 20.82 -1.67
C MET A 1 -9.58 21.59 -0.79
N ALA A 2 -8.77 20.91 0.04
CA ALA A 2 -7.82 21.59 0.93
C ALA A 2 -6.71 22.29 0.11
N ALA A 3 -6.24 23.45 0.57
CA ALA A 3 -5.16 24.17 -0.13
C ALA A 3 -3.83 23.39 -0.16
N SER A 4 -3.61 22.49 0.81
CA SER A 4 -2.40 21.68 0.96
C SER A 4 -2.16 20.68 -0.18
N VAL A 5 -3.18 20.33 -0.98
CA VAL A 5 -3.04 19.40 -2.11
C VAL A 5 -2.89 20.12 -3.46
N LEU A 6 -2.82 21.45 -3.46
CA LEU A 6 -2.71 22.26 -4.66
C LEU A 6 -1.29 22.83 -4.82
N ASN A 7 -0.85 23.03 -6.06
CA ASN A 7 0.35 23.79 -6.38
C ASN A 7 0.05 25.31 -6.43
N SER A 8 1.08 26.14 -6.67
CA SER A 8 0.91 27.61 -6.70
C SER A 8 -0.10 28.11 -7.74
N PRO A 9 -0.26 27.48 -8.94
CA PRO A 9 -1.37 27.76 -9.85
C PRO A 9 -2.78 27.31 -9.39
N GLY A 10 -2.93 26.68 -8.23
CA GLY A 10 -4.21 26.16 -7.75
C GLY A 10 -4.66 24.85 -8.40
N ARG A 11 -3.75 24.12 -9.07
CA ARG A 11 -4.02 22.80 -9.65
C ARG A 11 -3.60 21.70 -8.67
N ILE A 12 -4.16 20.49 -8.78
CA ILE A 12 -3.71 19.34 -7.99
C ILE A 12 -2.20 19.19 -8.14
N PHE A 13 -1.50 19.09 -7.01
CA PHE A 13 -0.06 18.91 -6.99
C PHE A 13 0.31 17.61 -7.72
N GLY A 14 1.19 17.74 -8.71
CA GLY A 14 1.75 16.63 -9.46
C GLY A 14 3.23 16.87 -9.70
N ARG A 15 4.01 15.80 -9.70
CA ARG A 15 5.46 15.88 -9.94
C ARG A 15 5.92 14.66 -10.73
N ALA A 16 6.63 14.88 -11.83
CA ALA A 16 7.20 13.81 -12.63
C ALA A 16 8.31 13.04 -11.88
N HIS A 17 8.51 11.79 -12.29
CA HIS A 17 9.63 10.96 -11.84
C HIS A 17 10.96 11.69 -12.02
N LEU A 18 11.75 11.81 -10.95
CA LEU A 18 13.06 12.44 -11.03
C LEU A 18 14.05 11.44 -11.59
N GLN A 19 14.93 11.88 -12.47
CA GLN A 19 16.02 11.04 -12.98
C GLN A 19 17.39 11.52 -12.49
N TYR A 20 17.42 12.55 -11.64
CA TYR A 20 18.63 13.14 -11.06
C TYR A 20 19.66 13.55 -12.12
N GLU A 21 19.21 14.03 -13.28
CA GLU A 21 20.03 14.29 -14.47
C GLU A 21 21.16 15.30 -14.23
N ALA A 22 21.01 16.17 -13.23
CA ALA A 22 21.98 17.19 -12.86
C ALA A 22 23.02 16.73 -11.82
N TYR A 23 22.91 15.49 -11.30
CA TYR A 23 23.82 14.98 -10.27
C TYR A 23 25.04 14.29 -10.91
N ALA A 24 26.21 14.55 -10.37
CA ALA A 24 27.43 13.85 -10.74
C ALA A 24 27.50 12.47 -10.05
N VAL A 25 28.27 11.54 -10.63
CA VAL A 25 28.39 10.15 -10.14
C VAL A 25 28.94 10.10 -8.72
N ASP A 26 29.84 11.01 -8.34
CA ASP A 26 30.40 11.09 -7.01
C ASP A 26 29.40 11.56 -5.93
N GLN A 27 28.25 12.10 -6.32
CA GLN A 27 27.13 12.42 -5.44
C GLN A 27 26.19 11.23 -5.19
N ILE A 28 26.51 10.06 -5.77
CA ILE A 28 25.77 8.82 -5.62
C ILE A 28 26.62 7.82 -4.83
N VAL A 29 26.00 7.08 -3.92
CA VAL A 29 26.66 6.00 -3.16
C VAL A 29 25.96 4.67 -3.40
N SER A 30 26.70 3.67 -3.88
CA SER A 30 26.21 2.30 -4.04
C SER A 30 26.22 1.58 -2.70
N VAL A 31 25.10 0.98 -2.30
CA VAL A 31 25.02 0.17 -1.06
C VAL A 31 25.98 -1.03 -1.10
N ARG A 32 26.27 -1.60 -2.27
CA ARG A 32 27.21 -2.73 -2.40
C ARG A 32 28.66 -2.33 -2.15
N THR A 33 29.06 -1.12 -2.55
CA THR A 33 30.38 -0.58 -2.19
C THR A 33 30.52 -0.32 -0.68
N GLN A 34 29.39 -0.26 0.03
CA GLN A 34 29.27 -0.08 1.47
C GLN A 34 28.90 -1.39 2.19
N CYS A 35 29.40 -2.53 1.68
CA CYS A 35 29.31 -3.86 2.26
C CYS A 35 27.94 -4.58 2.23
N ALA A 36 26.86 -3.96 1.74
CA ALA A 36 25.61 -4.68 1.51
C ALA A 36 25.81 -5.76 0.42
N LYS A 37 25.44 -7.00 0.70
CA LYS A 37 25.67 -8.15 -0.19
C LYS A 37 24.63 -8.23 -1.29
N GLY A 38 23.36 -8.06 -0.95
CA GLY A 38 22.25 -8.19 -1.90
C GLY A 38 22.13 -9.61 -2.47
N ASP A 39 22.41 -10.67 -1.71
CA ASP A 39 22.35 -12.05 -2.23
C ASP A 39 21.03 -12.77 -1.87
N GLY A 40 20.09 -12.06 -1.23
CA GLY A 40 18.82 -12.58 -0.73
C GLY A 40 18.94 -13.54 0.46
N LYS A 41 20.11 -13.64 1.09
CA LYS A 41 20.40 -14.58 2.19
C LYS A 41 21.14 -13.93 3.35
N THR A 42 22.19 -13.17 3.05
CA THR A 42 22.99 -12.44 4.02
C THR A 42 22.14 -11.34 4.63
N ASP A 43 22.21 -11.21 5.95
CA ASP A 43 21.56 -10.11 6.67
C ASP A 43 22.30 -8.80 6.41
N ASP A 44 21.70 -7.95 5.57
CA ASP A 44 22.25 -6.66 5.15
C ASP A 44 21.82 -5.51 6.07
N THR A 45 21.09 -5.79 7.16
CA THR A 45 20.50 -4.79 8.07
C THR A 45 21.53 -3.77 8.58
N ALA A 46 22.67 -4.24 9.10
CA ALA A 46 23.68 -3.35 9.67
C ALA A 46 24.43 -2.54 8.60
N ALA A 47 24.69 -3.16 7.44
CA ALA A 47 25.37 -2.49 6.33
C ALA A 47 24.49 -1.36 5.77
N LEU A 48 23.19 -1.63 5.55
CA LEU A 48 22.25 -0.63 5.05
C LEU A 48 22.01 0.49 6.06
N GLN A 49 21.87 0.18 7.35
CA GLN A 49 21.74 1.22 8.38
C GLN A 49 22.98 2.13 8.41
N ALA A 50 24.19 1.56 8.31
CA ALA A 50 25.42 2.36 8.23
C ALA A 50 25.47 3.28 7.00
N VAL A 51 24.92 2.86 5.87
CA VAL A 51 24.78 3.72 4.67
C VAL A 51 23.83 4.88 4.95
N PHE A 52 22.67 4.61 5.53
CA PHE A 52 21.73 5.68 5.89
C PHE A 52 22.36 6.66 6.87
N ASP A 53 23.02 6.16 7.91
CA ASP A 53 23.67 6.98 8.93
C ASP A 53 24.77 7.90 8.39
N ALA A 54 25.49 7.43 7.36
CA ALA A 54 26.60 8.17 6.77
C ALA A 54 26.19 9.11 5.63
N TYR A 55 25.16 8.76 4.85
CA TYR A 55 24.89 9.41 3.56
C TYR A 55 23.50 10.02 3.41
N ALA A 56 22.54 9.75 4.30
CA ALA A 56 21.22 10.37 4.25
C ALA A 56 21.35 11.90 4.32
N GLY A 57 20.76 12.62 3.36
CA GLY A 57 20.87 14.07 3.22
C GLY A 57 22.17 14.57 2.58
N CYS A 58 23.17 13.72 2.37
CA CYS A 58 24.47 14.07 1.79
C CYS A 58 24.65 13.54 0.36
N LYS A 59 24.19 12.32 0.08
CA LYS A 59 24.29 11.66 -1.22
C LYS A 59 22.98 10.98 -1.60
N ILE A 60 22.83 10.70 -2.89
CA ILE A 60 21.79 9.79 -3.38
C ILE A 60 22.24 8.37 -3.05
N ILE A 61 21.42 7.65 -2.27
CA ILE A 61 21.69 6.25 -1.92
C ILE A 61 21.14 5.36 -3.04
N PHE A 62 22.04 4.68 -3.74
CA PHE A 62 21.73 3.80 -4.85
C PHE A 62 21.73 2.33 -4.40
N PHE A 63 20.55 1.72 -4.45
CA PHE A 63 20.39 0.30 -4.24
C PHE A 63 20.69 -0.44 -5.55
N ASP A 64 21.88 -1.04 -5.66
CA ASP A 64 22.21 -1.88 -6.80
C ASP A 64 21.19 -3.02 -6.94
N ALA A 65 20.85 -3.40 -8.17
CA ALA A 65 19.76 -4.34 -8.42
C ALA A 65 20.06 -5.75 -7.89
N TRP A 66 19.50 -6.12 -6.73
CA TRP A 66 19.42 -7.48 -6.17
C TRP A 66 18.45 -7.53 -4.96
N THR A 67 18.43 -8.62 -4.20
CA THR A 67 17.59 -8.78 -2.99
C THR A 67 18.41 -8.56 -1.73
N TYR A 68 18.07 -7.52 -0.96
CA TYR A 68 18.69 -7.22 0.33
C TYR A 68 17.81 -7.75 1.46
N PHE A 69 18.31 -8.70 2.24
CA PHE A 69 17.54 -9.29 3.33
C PHE A 69 17.77 -8.51 4.62
N VAL A 70 16.68 -8.04 5.25
CA VAL A 70 16.73 -7.27 6.50
C VAL A 70 15.95 -7.97 7.61
N THR A 71 16.50 -7.97 8.82
CA THR A 71 15.92 -8.64 10.00
C THR A 71 15.44 -7.65 11.06
N SER A 72 15.71 -6.36 10.91
CA SER A 72 15.09 -5.29 11.71
C SER A 72 14.74 -4.07 10.87
N THR A 73 14.04 -3.13 11.48
CA THR A 73 13.69 -1.82 10.94
C THR A 73 14.92 -1.10 10.40
N GLN A 74 14.76 -0.48 9.23
CA GLN A 74 15.72 0.45 8.64
C GLN A 74 15.17 1.86 8.84
N ASP A 75 15.93 2.74 9.48
CA ASP A 75 15.49 4.11 9.75
C ASP A 75 16.51 5.13 9.20
N PRO A 76 16.18 5.83 8.10
CA PRO A 76 17.00 6.91 7.56
C PRO A 76 17.16 8.14 8.47
N GLY A 77 16.36 8.25 9.53
CA GLY A 77 16.31 9.33 10.52
C GLY A 77 16.70 8.95 11.96
N ARG A 78 17.07 7.69 12.23
CA ARG A 78 17.58 7.17 13.53
C ARG A 78 16.61 7.16 14.71
N HIS A 79 15.52 6.41 14.61
CA HIS A 79 14.60 6.17 15.71
C HIS A 79 14.13 4.71 15.77
N ALA A 80 14.05 4.17 16.99
CA ALA A 80 13.69 2.78 17.20
C ALA A 80 12.17 2.57 17.05
N ASP A 81 11.75 1.90 15.98
CA ASP A 81 10.43 1.25 15.88
C ASP A 81 10.63 -0.28 15.91
N ASP A 82 9.85 -1.00 16.71
CA ASP A 82 9.86 -2.47 16.85
C ASP A 82 9.22 -3.18 15.62
N ARG A 83 8.90 -2.43 14.56
CA ARG A 83 8.24 -2.91 13.35
C ARG A 83 9.21 -3.02 12.18
N ARG A 84 9.34 -4.22 11.61
CA ARG A 84 10.22 -4.50 10.45
C ARG A 84 9.75 -3.75 9.20
N GLY A 85 10.46 -2.69 8.80
CA GLY A 85 10.21 -1.90 7.58
C GLY A 85 11.13 -0.68 7.43
N LEU A 86 10.75 0.23 6.51
CA LEU A 86 11.35 1.56 6.39
C LEU A 86 10.46 2.57 7.12
N ALA A 87 11.02 3.27 8.12
CA ALA A 87 10.28 4.21 8.96
C ALA A 87 11.00 5.56 9.07
N SER A 88 10.25 6.63 9.38
CA SER A 88 10.77 7.88 9.94
C SER A 88 10.12 8.14 11.30
N ALA A 89 10.74 8.94 12.19
CA ALA A 89 10.13 9.21 13.48
C ALA A 89 8.86 10.04 13.38
N PRO A 90 7.90 9.84 14.32
CA PRO A 90 6.75 10.71 14.46
C PRO A 90 7.17 12.17 14.64
N GLY A 91 6.76 13.03 13.70
CA GLY A 91 7.02 14.47 13.75
C GLY A 91 8.28 14.93 13.01
N ASP A 92 9.12 14.02 12.51
CA ASP A 92 10.26 14.37 11.65
C ASP A 92 9.78 15.02 10.36
N SER A 93 10.38 16.14 9.94
CA SER A 93 10.06 16.75 8.66
C SER A 93 11.29 16.82 7.76
N GLY A 94 11.10 16.52 6.47
CA GLY A 94 12.19 16.43 5.51
C GLY A 94 11.73 15.85 4.17
N THR A 95 12.66 15.72 3.23
CA THR A 95 12.41 15.06 1.95
C THR A 95 12.95 13.64 2.00
N LEU A 96 12.07 12.66 1.83
CA LEU A 96 12.44 11.27 1.55
C LEU A 96 11.90 10.90 0.16
N GLU A 97 12.79 10.52 -0.75
CA GLU A 97 12.44 10.14 -2.12
C GLU A 97 12.89 8.71 -2.41
N ILE A 98 11.93 7.88 -2.81
CA ILE A 98 12.13 6.46 -3.12
C ILE A 98 11.63 6.21 -4.53
N SER A 99 12.52 5.74 -5.40
CA SER A 99 12.22 5.38 -6.78
C SER A 99 12.74 3.99 -7.10
N ASP A 100 11.97 3.22 -7.86
CA ASP A 100 12.39 1.93 -8.45
C ASP A 100 12.81 0.86 -7.41
N ILE A 101 12.12 0.80 -6.28
CA ILE A 101 12.36 -0.20 -5.21
C ILE A 101 11.21 -1.19 -5.13
N ILE A 102 11.52 -2.47 -4.89
CA ILE A 102 10.54 -3.48 -4.50
C ILE A 102 10.78 -3.83 -3.05
N PHE A 103 9.71 -3.85 -2.27
CA PHE A 103 9.77 -4.18 -0.86
C PHE A 103 8.99 -5.46 -0.61
N PRO A 104 9.61 -6.66 -0.71
CA PRO A 104 8.94 -7.91 -0.42
C PRO A 104 9.17 -8.39 1.01
N THR A 105 8.30 -9.28 1.51
CA THR A 105 8.55 -10.00 2.76
C THR A 105 8.97 -11.45 2.50
N VAL A 106 9.88 -11.98 3.32
CA VAL A 106 10.26 -13.41 3.34
C VAL A 106 9.72 -14.06 4.61
N GLY A 107 8.76 -14.99 4.50
CA GLY A 107 8.19 -15.73 5.64
C GLY A 107 6.71 -15.44 5.91
N PRO A 108 6.11 -15.98 6.99
CA PRO A 108 4.75 -15.63 7.38
C PRO A 108 4.64 -14.11 7.67
N PRO A 109 3.48 -13.50 7.43
CA PRO A 109 3.37 -12.05 7.30
C PRO A 109 3.57 -11.38 8.68
N GLN A 110 4.73 -10.74 8.88
CA GLN A 110 5.12 -10.08 10.15
C GLN A 110 5.56 -8.62 9.98
N ALA A 111 5.52 -8.04 8.77
CA ALA A 111 6.13 -6.74 8.50
C ALA A 111 5.11 -5.60 8.33
N LEU A 112 5.47 -4.42 8.87
CA LEU A 112 4.93 -3.13 8.44
C LEU A 112 5.93 -2.56 7.43
N LEU A 113 5.56 -2.40 6.17
CA LEU A 113 6.58 -2.11 5.15
C LEU A 113 7.03 -0.64 5.13
N CYS A 114 6.11 0.31 5.35
CA CYS A 114 6.42 1.73 5.36
C CYS A 114 5.57 2.48 6.40
N SER A 115 6.20 3.08 7.41
CA SER A 115 5.59 4.10 8.28
C SER A 115 6.18 5.46 7.93
N SER A 116 5.34 6.39 7.50
CA SER A 116 5.76 7.80 7.45
C SER A 116 5.36 8.45 8.78
N GLY A 117 6.33 8.89 9.56
CA GLY A 117 6.15 9.85 10.66
C GLY A 117 6.55 11.23 10.16
N GLY A 118 5.63 12.21 10.22
CA GLY A 118 5.88 13.65 10.04
C GLY A 118 6.47 14.19 8.72
N GLY A 119 7.03 13.37 7.82
CA GLY A 119 7.82 13.83 6.68
C GLY A 119 7.07 13.72 5.36
N TRP A 120 7.59 14.38 4.30
CA TRP A 120 7.16 14.11 2.93
C TRP A 120 7.84 12.81 2.47
N SER A 121 7.16 11.69 2.60
CA SER A 121 7.58 10.43 1.97
C SER A 121 7.05 10.39 0.54
N ARG A 122 7.97 10.41 -0.43
CA ARG A 122 7.67 10.36 -1.87
C ARG A 122 8.10 9.00 -2.38
N SER A 123 7.15 8.16 -2.77
CA SER A 123 7.45 6.85 -3.36
C SER A 123 6.88 6.78 -4.77
N ARG A 124 7.74 6.55 -5.76
CA ARG A 124 7.33 6.40 -7.17
C ARG A 124 7.85 5.06 -7.67
N ARG A 125 6.91 4.15 -7.98
CA ARG A 125 7.16 2.74 -8.28
C ARG A 125 7.78 1.95 -7.12
N ALA A 126 7.17 2.01 -5.93
CA ALA A 126 7.29 0.91 -4.99
C ALA A 126 6.33 -0.22 -5.37
N LYS A 127 6.86 -1.42 -5.65
CA LYS A 127 6.04 -2.64 -5.62
C LYS A 127 6.24 -3.31 -4.28
N LEU A 128 5.16 -3.47 -3.51
CA LEU A 128 5.16 -4.39 -2.38
C LEU A 128 4.53 -5.69 -2.85
N ALA A 129 5.31 -6.75 -2.84
CA ALA A 129 4.89 -8.11 -3.17
C ALA A 129 5.34 -9.07 -2.06
N ASN A 130 4.42 -9.82 -1.46
CA ASN A 130 4.82 -10.92 -0.58
C ASN A 130 5.41 -12.05 -1.44
N GLN A 131 6.71 -12.32 -1.32
CA GLN A 131 7.35 -13.47 -1.95
C GLN A 131 7.76 -14.50 -0.89
N LYS A 132 6.87 -15.46 -0.64
CA LYS A 132 7.30 -16.83 -0.40
C LYS A 132 6.24 -17.85 -0.78
N GLN A 133 6.61 -18.73 -1.70
CA GLN A 133 5.87 -19.90 -2.11
C GLN A 133 5.94 -20.95 -0.99
N LYS A 134 4.81 -21.25 -0.36
CA LYS A 134 4.61 -22.53 0.31
C LYS A 134 3.22 -23.03 -0.08
N ARG A 135 3.18 -24.18 -0.75
CA ARG A 135 1.95 -24.92 -1.07
C ARG A 135 1.23 -25.18 0.26
N LEU A 136 0.23 -24.37 0.58
CA LEU A 136 -0.67 -24.68 1.69
C LEU A 136 -1.60 -25.80 1.22
N ALA A 137 -1.70 -26.84 2.04
CA ALA A 137 -2.58 -27.98 1.83
C ALA A 137 -4.06 -27.52 1.72
N PRO A 138 -4.98 -28.38 1.24
CA PRO A 138 -6.39 -28.03 1.05
C PRO A 138 -7.01 -27.36 2.27
N LEU A 139 -7.95 -26.46 2.00
CA LEU A 139 -8.50 -25.39 2.84
C LEU A 139 -9.20 -25.82 4.15
N GLU A 140 -9.09 -27.06 4.62
CA GLU A 140 -9.93 -27.58 5.70
C GLU A 140 -9.36 -27.42 7.13
N GLY A 141 -8.23 -26.73 7.33
CA GLY A 141 -7.59 -26.68 8.67
C GLY A 141 -6.93 -25.39 9.11
N LEU A 142 -6.98 -24.30 8.33
CA LEU A 142 -6.14 -23.12 8.58
C LEU A 142 -6.80 -21.92 9.27
N ILE A 143 -8.11 -21.97 9.52
CA ILE A 143 -8.85 -20.82 10.10
C ILE A 143 -8.43 -20.51 11.54
N THR A 144 -7.89 -21.48 12.29
CA THR A 144 -7.68 -21.33 13.74
C THR A 144 -6.29 -20.80 14.15
N ARG A 145 -5.31 -20.68 13.25
CA ARG A 145 -3.92 -20.27 13.63
C ARG A 145 -3.52 -18.85 13.22
N CYS A 146 -4.32 -18.12 12.44
CA CYS A 146 -3.97 -16.76 11.96
C CYS A 146 -4.41 -15.61 12.88
N ALA A 147 -5.03 -15.90 14.03
CA ALA A 147 -5.67 -14.88 14.87
C ALA A 147 -4.82 -14.32 16.03
N ARG A 148 -3.56 -14.74 16.20
CA ARG A 148 -2.69 -14.18 17.24
C ARG A 148 -1.35 -13.74 16.66
N THR A 149 -0.98 -12.52 17.02
CA THR A 149 0.35 -11.88 16.87
C THR A 149 0.52 -11.08 15.56
N ILE A 150 0.35 -9.76 15.69
CA ILE A 150 0.63 -8.68 14.71
C ILE A 150 -0.27 -8.71 13.47
N LYS A 151 -1.03 -7.63 13.23
CA LYS A 151 -1.74 -7.41 11.96
C LYS A 151 -0.80 -6.64 11.03
N PRO A 152 -0.07 -7.30 10.11
CA PRO A 152 0.85 -6.62 9.22
C PRO A 152 0.08 -5.64 8.33
N ILE A 153 0.71 -4.48 8.09
CA ILE A 153 0.19 -3.40 7.26
C ILE A 153 1.23 -3.15 6.15
N ALA A 154 0.79 -2.91 4.92
CA ALA A 154 1.73 -2.55 3.86
C ALA A 154 2.27 -1.12 4.05
N ILE A 155 1.38 -0.14 3.92
CA ILE A 155 1.74 1.28 4.01
C ILE A 155 0.90 1.88 5.12
N HIS A 156 1.57 2.58 6.04
CA HIS A 156 0.94 3.26 7.15
C HIS A 156 1.32 4.75 7.15
N PHE A 157 0.34 5.61 6.91
CA PHE A 157 0.44 7.03 7.18
C PHE A 157 -0.02 7.31 8.61
N THR A 158 0.88 7.84 9.42
CA THR A 158 0.57 8.29 10.78
C THR A 158 -0.05 9.69 10.75
N ASN A 159 -0.66 10.13 11.85
CA ASN A 159 -1.47 11.36 11.91
C ASN A 159 -0.81 12.64 11.35
N SER A 160 0.51 12.75 11.42
CA SER A 160 1.24 13.95 10.96
C SER A 160 1.96 13.76 9.63
N SER A 161 1.81 12.59 8.99
CA SER A 161 2.59 12.26 7.83
C SER A 161 1.97 12.79 6.53
N SER A 162 2.83 12.95 5.54
CA SER A 162 2.41 13.35 4.20
C SER A 162 3.14 12.51 3.17
N GLY A 163 2.55 12.37 1.98
CA GLY A 163 3.27 11.71 0.93
C GLY A 163 2.64 11.82 -0.44
N TYR A 164 3.47 11.58 -1.44
CA TYR A 164 3.10 11.57 -2.86
C TYR A 164 3.45 10.21 -3.45
N PHE A 165 2.42 9.50 -3.93
CA PHE A 165 2.54 8.14 -4.44
C PHE A 165 2.06 8.12 -5.89
N GLU A 166 2.95 7.74 -6.81
CA GLU A 166 2.64 7.67 -8.24
C GLU A 166 3.08 6.30 -8.77
N GLY A 167 2.14 5.59 -9.43
CA GLY A 167 2.39 4.26 -9.98
C GLY A 167 2.70 3.19 -8.92
N THR A 168 2.40 3.43 -7.65
CA THR A 168 2.66 2.50 -6.54
C THR A 168 1.65 1.35 -6.55
N TRP A 169 2.15 0.12 -6.42
CA TRP A 169 1.30 -1.07 -6.37
C TRP A 169 1.52 -1.87 -5.09
N VAL A 170 0.45 -2.00 -4.30
CA VAL A 170 0.42 -2.78 -3.06
C VAL A 170 -0.35 -4.07 -3.29
N TRP A 171 0.38 -5.17 -3.52
CA TRP A 171 -0.20 -6.40 -4.02
C TRP A 171 0.00 -7.56 -3.05
N ASN A 172 -1.11 -8.07 -2.52
CA ASN A 172 -1.12 -9.38 -1.87
C ASN A 172 -1.30 -10.43 -2.97
N ALA A 173 -0.33 -11.33 -3.11
CA ALA A 173 -0.28 -12.21 -4.28
C ALA A 173 -1.46 -13.18 -4.30
N GLY A 174 -2.31 -13.06 -5.33
CA GLY A 174 -3.38 -14.02 -5.63
C GLY A 174 -2.94 -15.16 -6.55
N HIS A 175 -1.76 -15.03 -7.17
CA HIS A 175 -1.17 -16.04 -8.02
C HIS A 175 0.36 -15.95 -7.98
N ASN A 176 1.01 -17.01 -8.45
CA ASN A 176 2.44 -17.09 -8.56
C ASN A 176 2.95 -16.40 -9.84
N LEU A 177 3.98 -15.57 -9.69
CA LEU A 177 4.66 -14.93 -10.83
C LEU A 177 5.82 -15.78 -11.36
N ASP A 178 6.40 -16.64 -10.51
CA ASP A 178 7.64 -17.37 -10.81
C ASP A 178 7.40 -18.88 -10.88
N GLY A 179 7.77 -19.53 -11.98
CA GLY A 179 7.76 -21.00 -12.08
C GLY A 179 7.51 -21.53 -13.49
N THR A 180 7.82 -22.80 -13.71
CA THR A 180 7.70 -23.48 -15.02
C THR A 180 6.28 -23.99 -15.31
N THR A 181 5.37 -23.94 -14.33
CA THR A 181 4.02 -24.50 -14.39
C THR A 181 2.92 -23.46 -14.64
N GLY A 182 3.27 -22.23 -15.02
CA GLY A 182 2.33 -21.13 -15.25
C GLY A 182 1.81 -20.44 -13.97
N HIS A 183 0.87 -19.51 -14.14
CA HIS A 183 0.28 -18.68 -13.08
C HIS A 183 -0.70 -19.46 -12.20
N ILE A 184 -0.18 -20.25 -11.27
CA ILE A 184 -0.99 -20.97 -10.29
C ILE A 184 -1.57 -19.99 -9.24
N GLN A 185 -2.84 -20.14 -8.88
CA GLN A 185 -3.45 -19.34 -7.81
C GLN A 185 -2.88 -19.72 -6.43
N LEU A 186 -2.81 -18.73 -5.54
CA LEU A 186 -2.27 -18.86 -4.19
C LEU A 186 -3.26 -18.31 -3.15
N SER A 187 -3.18 -18.83 -1.93
CA SER A 187 -3.84 -18.26 -0.75
C SER A 187 -2.78 -17.64 0.16
N LEU A 188 -2.61 -16.33 0.08
CA LEU A 188 -1.78 -15.55 1.02
C LEU A 188 -2.66 -14.62 1.83
N PHE A 189 -2.39 -14.53 3.13
CA PHE A 189 -3.16 -13.68 4.04
C PHE A 189 -2.35 -12.44 4.39
N SER A 190 -2.96 -11.28 4.27
CA SER A 190 -2.42 -10.00 4.74
C SER A 190 -3.51 -9.27 5.52
N GLY A 191 -3.12 -8.63 6.63
CA GLY A 191 -4.06 -7.97 7.55
C GLY A 191 -4.65 -6.70 6.95
N ARG A 192 -3.79 -5.70 6.68
CA ARG A 192 -4.17 -4.49 5.96
C ARG A 192 -3.14 -4.18 4.89
N ARG A 193 -3.60 -3.48 3.84
CA ARG A 193 -2.69 -2.93 2.84
C ARG A 193 -2.35 -1.50 3.20
N ILE A 194 -3.11 -0.54 2.70
CA ILE A 194 -2.87 0.87 2.95
C ILE A 194 -3.76 1.30 4.11
N LEU A 195 -3.16 1.96 5.10
CA LEU A 195 -3.85 2.60 6.19
C LEU A 195 -3.35 4.03 6.32
N SER A 196 -4.28 4.98 6.35
CA SER A 196 -4.01 6.37 6.68
C SER A 196 -4.80 6.71 7.93
N GLU A 197 -4.13 6.76 9.08
CA GLU A 197 -4.82 6.92 10.36
C GLU A 197 -5.06 8.39 10.70
N SER A 198 -6.31 8.67 11.13
CA SER A 198 -6.57 9.33 12.42
C SER A 198 -7.41 8.46 13.38
N ALA A 199 -7.92 7.29 12.98
CA ALA A 199 -8.54 6.30 13.87
C ALA A 199 -8.52 4.88 13.25
N GLY A 200 -8.42 3.87 14.11
CA GLY A 200 -8.23 2.48 13.72
C GLY A 200 -9.51 1.77 13.29
N SER A 201 -9.61 1.43 12.01
CA SER A 201 -10.74 0.66 11.47
C SER A 201 -10.44 -0.82 11.25
N ARG A 202 -11.47 -1.66 11.42
CA ARG A 202 -11.54 -3.05 10.93
C ARG A 202 -12.50 -3.06 9.73
N ALA A 203 -11.96 -3.14 8.52
CA ALA A 203 -12.77 -3.24 7.32
C ALA A 203 -12.33 -4.39 6.42
N CYS A 204 -13.29 -5.20 5.98
CA CYS A 204 -13.17 -6.11 4.85
C CYS A 204 -13.93 -5.48 3.68
N GLY A 205 -13.24 -4.65 2.89
CA GLY A 205 -13.84 -3.85 1.81
C GLY A 205 -12.78 -3.22 0.92
N GLY A 206 -13.17 -2.75 -0.26
CA GLY A 206 -12.27 -2.06 -1.19
C GLY A 206 -11.79 -0.70 -0.67
N LEU A 207 -12.68 0.06 -0.02
CA LEU A 207 -12.39 1.32 0.65
C LEU A 207 -13.22 1.44 1.93
N TYR A 208 -12.58 1.92 2.99
CA TYR A 208 -13.26 2.26 4.24
C TYR A 208 -12.78 3.62 4.74
N VAL A 209 -13.71 4.50 5.12
CA VAL A 209 -13.42 5.84 5.63
C VAL A 209 -14.21 6.07 6.93
N GLU A 210 -13.50 6.43 7.98
CA GLU A 210 -14.06 6.72 9.31
C GLU A 210 -13.46 8.00 9.86
N ASN A 211 -14.32 8.84 10.44
CA ASN A 211 -13.99 10.10 11.07
C ASN A 211 -12.97 10.95 10.29
N SER A 212 -13.12 11.03 8.96
CA SER A 212 -12.13 11.64 8.07
C SER A 212 -12.76 12.75 7.25
N LEU A 213 -12.08 13.89 7.14
CA LEU A 213 -12.57 15.07 6.43
C LEU A 213 -11.71 15.37 5.20
N HIS A 214 -12.30 16.13 4.26
CA HIS A 214 -11.61 16.65 3.07
C HIS A 214 -10.98 15.57 2.17
N ILE A 215 -11.61 14.40 2.07
CA ILE A 215 -11.18 13.33 1.17
C ILE A 215 -11.79 13.54 -0.22
N PHE A 216 -10.96 13.45 -1.25
CA PHE A 216 -11.37 13.53 -2.65
C PHE A 216 -10.79 12.34 -3.40
N ILE A 217 -11.64 11.58 -4.09
CA ILE A 217 -11.24 10.44 -4.91
C ILE A 217 -11.76 10.68 -6.33
N PHE A 218 -10.84 10.83 -7.28
CA PHE A 218 -11.14 11.02 -8.69
C PHE A 218 -10.76 9.77 -9.47
N GLY A 219 -11.77 9.00 -9.88
CA GLY A 219 -11.59 7.70 -10.51
C GLY A 219 -11.24 6.63 -9.48
N ALA A 220 -12.11 5.64 -9.33
CA ALA A 220 -11.82 4.47 -8.51
C ALA A 220 -12.42 3.21 -9.12
N GLY A 221 -11.71 2.10 -8.98
CA GLY A 221 -12.16 0.78 -9.41
C GLY A 221 -12.03 -0.20 -8.26
N HIS A 222 -13.17 -0.66 -7.73
CA HIS A 222 -13.20 -1.66 -6.65
C HIS A 222 -13.89 -2.93 -7.13
N TYR A 223 -13.19 -4.05 -7.11
CA TYR A 223 -13.67 -5.27 -7.75
C TYR A 223 -13.67 -6.44 -6.78
N SER A 224 -14.75 -7.23 -6.81
CA SER A 224 -14.83 -8.51 -6.13
C SER A 224 -15.19 -9.58 -7.15
N PHE A 225 -14.25 -10.46 -7.51
CA PHE A 225 -14.44 -11.40 -8.62
C PHE A 225 -14.85 -12.80 -8.19
N PHE A 226 -14.70 -13.13 -6.91
CA PHE A 226 -14.80 -14.50 -6.43
C PHE A 226 -15.47 -14.57 -5.06
N MET A 227 -16.12 -15.70 -4.82
CA MET A 227 -16.38 -16.23 -3.47
C MET A 227 -15.69 -17.59 -3.40
N ASP A 228 -14.70 -17.73 -2.51
CA ASP A 228 -13.93 -18.98 -2.34
C ASP A 228 -13.42 -19.59 -3.66
N TYR A 229 -12.82 -18.74 -4.51
CA TYR A 229 -12.31 -19.08 -5.86
C TYR A 229 -13.37 -19.46 -6.90
N ASP A 230 -14.65 -19.49 -6.52
CA ASP A 230 -15.77 -19.62 -7.45
C ASP A 230 -16.16 -18.25 -8.02
N TRP A 231 -16.45 -18.20 -9.31
CA TRP A 231 -16.74 -16.98 -10.09
C TRP A 231 -18.20 -16.86 -10.52
N THR A 232 -19.07 -17.81 -10.15
CA THR A 232 -20.49 -17.84 -10.54
C THR A 232 -21.26 -16.62 -10.02
N CYS A 233 -20.80 -16.03 -8.91
CA CYS A 233 -21.33 -14.79 -8.34
C CYS A 233 -21.18 -13.56 -9.25
N LEU A 234 -20.30 -13.62 -10.27
CA LEU A 234 -20.16 -12.55 -11.26
C LEU A 234 -21.44 -12.34 -12.06
N THR A 235 -22.08 -13.43 -12.49
CA THR A 235 -23.33 -13.39 -13.26
C THR A 235 -24.47 -12.76 -12.45
N ALA A 236 -24.49 -13.03 -11.14
CA ALA A 236 -25.47 -12.46 -10.22
C ALA A 236 -25.05 -11.10 -9.62
N ASN A 237 -23.87 -10.59 -9.97
CA ASN A 237 -23.29 -9.35 -9.47
C ASN A 237 -23.28 -9.26 -7.92
N ASN A 238 -22.97 -10.37 -7.23
CA ASN A 238 -23.14 -10.51 -5.78
C ASN A 238 -21.97 -11.20 -5.05
N CYS A 239 -20.76 -11.16 -5.60
CA CYS A 239 -19.58 -11.74 -4.96
C CYS A 239 -19.24 -11.10 -3.60
N GLN A 240 -19.68 -9.85 -3.36
CA GLN A 240 -19.54 -9.17 -2.07
C GLN A 240 -20.75 -8.26 -1.81
N SER A 241 -21.25 -8.23 -0.57
CA SER A 241 -22.40 -7.39 -0.21
C SER A 241 -22.08 -5.88 -0.26
N GLU A 242 -20.92 -5.47 0.23
CA GLU A 242 -20.49 -4.07 0.34
C GLU A 242 -19.01 -3.93 -0.04
N ILE A 243 -18.66 -2.88 -0.79
CA ILE A 243 -17.26 -2.68 -1.22
C ILE A 243 -16.65 -1.32 -0.86
N ILE A 244 -17.48 -0.27 -0.69
CA ILE A 244 -17.06 1.02 -0.13
C ILE A 244 -17.94 1.32 1.07
N SER A 245 -17.33 1.67 2.20
CA SER A 245 -18.04 2.05 3.41
C SER A 245 -17.50 3.35 3.98
N ILE A 246 -18.40 4.30 4.24
CA ILE A 246 -18.08 5.63 4.77
C ILE A 246 -18.97 5.86 5.99
N ASP A 247 -18.39 6.24 7.13
CA ASP A 247 -19.20 6.58 8.30
C ASP A 247 -19.97 7.90 8.12
N ALA A 248 -20.95 8.17 8.99
CA ALA A 248 -21.75 9.40 8.90
C ALA A 248 -20.96 10.66 9.28
N ALA A 249 -19.83 10.52 9.99
CA ALA A 249 -19.01 11.65 10.43
C ALA A 249 -18.06 12.14 9.34
N SER A 250 -17.71 11.29 8.36
CA SER A 250 -16.74 11.63 7.33
C SER A 250 -17.25 12.62 6.30
N ARG A 251 -16.32 13.36 5.68
CA ARG A 251 -16.57 14.26 4.56
C ARG A 251 -15.72 13.86 3.36
N VAL A 252 -16.36 13.19 2.40
CA VAL A 252 -15.73 12.53 1.26
C VAL A 252 -16.45 12.91 -0.03
N ASN A 253 -15.67 13.16 -1.08
CA ASN A 253 -16.17 13.38 -2.43
C ASN A 253 -15.60 12.29 -3.34
N LEU A 254 -16.48 11.57 -4.02
CA LEU A 254 -16.17 10.48 -4.92
C LEU A 254 -16.61 10.87 -6.33
N PHE A 255 -15.74 10.67 -7.32
CA PHE A 255 -16.03 10.93 -8.72
C PHE A 255 -15.61 9.72 -9.56
N CYS A 256 -16.45 9.36 -10.52
CA CYS A 256 -16.23 8.27 -11.48
C CYS A 256 -15.81 6.96 -10.78
N VAL A 257 -16.67 6.43 -9.92
CA VAL A 257 -16.40 5.19 -9.19
C VAL A 257 -17.05 4.02 -9.90
N ALA A 258 -16.25 3.03 -10.24
CA ALA A 258 -16.66 1.75 -10.79
C ALA A 258 -16.52 0.63 -9.76
N THR A 259 -17.52 -0.24 -9.72
CA THR A 259 -17.56 -1.43 -8.87
C THR A 259 -17.91 -2.67 -9.68
N VAL A 260 -17.36 -3.83 -9.35
CA VAL A 260 -17.66 -5.11 -10.03
C VAL A 260 -18.11 -6.16 -9.02
N ALA A 261 -19.24 -6.80 -9.30
CA ALA A 261 -19.81 -7.91 -8.54
C ALA A 261 -19.95 -7.65 -7.04
N THR A 262 -20.51 -6.47 -6.74
CA THR A 262 -20.98 -6.10 -5.42
C THR A 262 -22.46 -5.74 -5.44
N THR A 263 -23.18 -6.00 -4.35
CA THR A 263 -24.58 -5.56 -4.22
C THR A 263 -24.69 -4.07 -3.93
N ASN A 264 -23.91 -3.57 -2.96
CA ASN A 264 -23.86 -2.16 -2.57
C ASN A 264 -22.50 -1.57 -2.94
N SER A 265 -22.50 -0.71 -3.96
CA SER A 265 -21.30 0.02 -4.40
C SER A 265 -20.81 0.99 -3.31
N LEU A 266 -21.72 1.58 -2.53
CA LEU A 266 -21.40 2.45 -1.39
C LEU A 266 -22.39 2.22 -0.25
N SER A 267 -21.88 2.06 0.97
CA SER A 267 -22.63 2.07 2.22
C SER A 267 -22.23 3.28 3.08
N ILE A 268 -23.22 3.89 3.75
CA ILE A 268 -23.08 5.10 4.56
C ILE A 268 -23.60 4.81 5.96
N GLY A 269 -22.77 5.00 6.99
CA GLY A 269 -23.15 4.74 8.38
C GLY A 269 -23.65 3.31 8.63
N GLY A 270 -23.10 2.34 7.89
CA GLY A 270 -23.51 0.92 7.96
C GLY A 270 -24.82 0.58 7.24
N SER A 271 -25.40 1.52 6.48
CA SER A 271 -26.61 1.28 5.68
C SER A 271 -26.30 1.39 4.17
N PRO A 272 -27.00 0.63 3.31
CA PRO A 272 -26.85 0.75 1.86
C PRO A 272 -27.13 2.18 1.36
N GLY A 273 -26.16 2.79 0.67
CA GLY A 273 -26.27 4.11 0.07
C GLY A 273 -26.51 4.04 -1.44
N ILE A 274 -25.51 3.54 -2.19
CA ILE A 274 -25.60 3.36 -3.65
C ILE A 274 -25.57 1.87 -3.96
N LYS A 275 -26.64 1.36 -4.57
CA LYS A 275 -26.73 -0.02 -5.06
C LYS A 275 -26.12 -0.15 -6.44
N ALA A 276 -25.39 -1.24 -6.69
CA ALA A 276 -24.78 -1.50 -7.99
C ALA A 276 -25.83 -1.69 -9.10
N ALA A 277 -26.94 -2.38 -8.78
CA ALA A 277 -28.01 -2.68 -9.73
C ALA A 277 -28.66 -1.43 -10.37
N GLY A 278 -28.62 -0.27 -9.71
CA GLY A 278 -29.13 0.99 -10.25
C GLY A 278 -28.14 1.73 -11.16
N ASN A 279 -26.93 1.22 -11.30
CA ASN A 279 -25.79 1.92 -11.90
C ASN A 279 -25.00 1.02 -12.87
N VAL A 280 -25.62 -0.02 -13.43
CA VAL A 280 -24.94 -0.97 -14.33
C VAL A 280 -24.42 -0.26 -15.58
N ASP A 281 -23.13 -0.45 -15.85
CA ASP A 281 -22.36 0.15 -16.94
C ASP A 281 -21.51 -0.94 -17.60
N ARG A 282 -22.14 -1.69 -18.51
CA ARG A 282 -21.58 -2.89 -19.15
C ARG A 282 -21.14 -3.94 -18.14
N PHE A 283 -19.84 -4.17 -17.97
CA PHE A 283 -19.29 -5.19 -17.08
C PHE A 283 -19.29 -4.76 -15.60
N GLN A 284 -19.22 -3.46 -15.35
CA GLN A 284 -19.15 -2.88 -14.02
C GLN A 284 -20.44 -2.17 -13.67
N SER A 285 -20.51 -1.60 -12.48
CA SER A 285 -21.51 -0.60 -12.09
C SER A 285 -20.81 0.70 -11.72
N THR A 286 -21.23 1.80 -12.32
CA THR A 286 -20.55 3.10 -12.24
C THR A 286 -21.49 4.17 -11.68
N PHE A 287 -21.08 4.83 -10.60
CA PHE A 287 -21.71 6.09 -10.19
C PHE A 287 -20.77 7.27 -10.50
N THR A 288 -21.30 8.28 -11.18
CA THR A 288 -20.50 9.41 -11.69
C THR A 288 -19.98 10.31 -10.58
N SER A 289 -20.79 10.56 -9.56
CA SER A 289 -20.38 11.40 -8.43
C SER A 289 -21.19 11.08 -7.19
N TRP A 290 -20.55 11.20 -6.03
CA TRP A 290 -21.21 11.21 -4.74
C TRP A 290 -20.45 12.13 -3.78
N SER A 291 -21.18 12.87 -2.96
CA SER A 291 -20.60 13.71 -1.91
C SER A 291 -21.37 13.48 -0.61
N SER A 292 -20.63 13.35 0.48
CA SER A 292 -21.21 13.43 1.84
C SER A 292 -21.91 14.77 2.03
N SER A 293 -23.08 14.76 2.65
CA SER A 293 -23.80 15.98 3.06
C SER A 293 -23.11 16.71 4.22
#